data_AF-A0A938SV68-F1
#
_entry.id   AF-A0A938SV68-F1
#
_cell.length_a   1.000
_cell.length_b   1.000
_cell.length_c   1.000
_cell.angle_alpha   90.00
_cell.angle_beta   90.00
_cell.angle_gamma   90.00
#
_symmetry.space_group_name_H-M   'P 1'
#
loop_
_entity.id
_entity.type
_entity.pdbx_description
1 polymer ?
#
loop_
_entity_poly.entity_id
_entity_poly.type
_entity_poly.pdbx_seq_one_letter_code
_entity_poly.pdbx_strand_id
1 'polypeptide(L)' 'MEAKDIRKLTDEQISAEVQGLKRRLYDLRVQTMVEKVNDHSQFGKIKRDVARLLTEQKTRATKKETAR' A
#
# COMPACT_ATOMS: atom_id res chain seq x y z
N MET A 1 -3.57 7.18 2.00
CA MET A 1 -3.12 7.94 0.81
C MET A 1 -4.30 8.32 -0.07
N GLU A 2 -4.29 9.53 -0.64
CA GLU A 2 -5.24 9.89 -1.68
C GLU A 2 -4.79 9.35 -3.06
N ALA A 3 -5.76 8.98 -3.90
CA ALA A 3 -5.49 8.41 -5.23
C ALA A 3 -4.68 9.36 -6.15
N LYS A 4 -4.75 10.66 -5.90
CA LYS A 4 -4.01 11.68 -6.66
C LYS A 4 -2.50 11.62 -6.40
N ASP A 5 -2.09 11.31 -5.18
CA ASP A 5 -0.67 11.21 -4.82
C ASP A 5 -0.05 9.93 -5.37
N ILE A 6 -0.83 8.84 -5.38
CA ILE A 6 -0.39 7.55 -5.93
C ILE A 6 -0.12 7.65 -7.44
N ARG A 7 -0.91 8.43 -8.18
CA ARG A 7 -0.73 8.62 -9.62
C ARG A 7 0.55 9.38 -9.99
N LYS A 8 1.10 10.19 -9.08
CA LYS A 8 2.35 10.94 -9.30
C LYS A 8 3.61 10.10 -9.06
N LEU A 9 3.49 8.94 -8.40
CA LEU A 9 4.61 8.07 -8.10
C LEU A 9 5.02 7.25 -9.33
N THR A 10 6.32 6.99 -9.47
CA THR A 10 6.85 6.03 -10.46
C THR A 10 6.57 4.59 -10.03
N ASP A 11 6.61 3.63 -10.96
CA ASP A 11 6.31 2.22 -10.65
C ASP A 11 7.27 1.63 -9.59
N GLU A 12 8.52 2.12 -9.57
CA GLU A 12 9.56 1.77 -8.60
C GLU A 12 9.24 2.34 -7.21
N GLN A 13 8.80 3.61 -7.14
CA GLN A 13 8.37 4.23 -5.89
C GLN A 13 7.12 3.55 -5.32
N ILE A 14 6.16 3.18 -6.17
CA ILE A 14 4.99 2.40 -5.75
C ILE A 14 5.42 1.07 -5.11
N SER A 15 6.38 0.37 -5.72
CA SER A 15 6.88 -0.90 -5.19
C SER A 15 7.61 -0.74 -3.85
N ALA A 16 8.45 0.30 -3.72
CA ALA A 16 9.15 0.61 -2.48
C ALA A 16 8.17 0.96 -1.35
N GLU A 17 7.14 1.74 -1.66
CA GLU A 17 6.12 2.16 -0.70
C GLU A 17 5.26 0.97 -0.24
N VAL A 18 4.88 0.06 -1.15
CA VAL A 18 4.19 -1.19 -0.80
C VAL A 18 5.03 -2.03 0.17
N GLN A 19 6.34 -2.11 -0.03
CA GLN A 19 7.22 -2.81 0.91
C GLN A 19 7.29 -2.12 2.28
N GLY A 20 7.35 -0.78 2.30
CA GLY A 20 7.30 0.01 3.54
C GLY A 20 6.01 -0.23 4.33
N LEU A 21 4.86 -0.18 3.66
CA LEU A 21 3.55 -0.43 4.26
C LEU A 21 3.41 -1.87 4.78
N LYS A 22 3.97 -2.86 4.08
CA LYS A 22 4.00 -4.26 4.54
C LYS A 22 4.85 -4.44 5.80
N ARG A 23 6.01 -3.78 5.88
CA ARG A 23 6.84 -3.75 7.10
C ARG A 23 6.08 -3.13 8.26
N ARG A 24 5.44 -1.97 8.04
CA ARG A 24 4.62 -1.32 9.06
C ARG A 24 3.46 -2.18 9.53
N LEU A 25 2.85 -2.96 8.64
CA LEU A 25 1.81 -3.93 8.99
C LEU A 25 2.36 -5.06 9.87
N TYR A 26 3.59 -5.53 9.60
CA TYR A 26 4.27 -6.52 10.43
C TYR A 26 4.56 -5.97 11.83
N ASP A 27 5.11 -4.77 11.92
CA ASP A 27 5.41 -4.11 13.20
C ASP A 27 4.14 -3.93 14.05
N LEU A 28 3.04 -3.50 13.42
CA LEU A 28 1.73 -3.40 14.06
C LEU A 28 1.21 -4.76 14.57
N ARG A 29 1.42 -5.85 13.84
CA ARG A 29 1.06 -7.21 14.29
C ARG A 29 1.89 -7.63 15.50
N VAL A 30 3.20 -7.35 15.49
CA VAL A 30 4.08 -7.61 16.63
C VAL A 30 3.63 -6.80 17.85
N GLN A 31 3.30 -5.51 17.67
CA GLN A 31 2.77 -4.65 18.74
C GLN A 31 1.41 -5.14 19.29
N THR A 32 0.60 -5.82 18.48
CA THR A 32 -0.65 -6.46 18.92
C THR A 32 -0.38 -7.58 19.93
N MET A 33 0.71 -8.30 19.73
CA MET A 33 1.08 -9.44 20.56
C MET A 33 1.69 -9.03 21.92
N VAL A 34 2.21 -7.80 22.01
CA VAL A 34 2.92 -7.26 23.19
C VAL A 34 2.03 -6.29 24.01
N GLU A 35 0.71 -6.35 23.86
CA GLU A 35 -0.28 -5.61 24.70
C GLU A 35 -0.38 -4.06 24.55
N LYS A 36 0.10 -3.43 23.46
CA LYS A 36 -0.09 -1.97 23.26
C LYS A 36 -0.49 -1.54 21.84
N VAL A 37 -1.56 -2.11 21.29
CA VAL A 37 -2.16 -1.50 20.09
C VAL A 37 -3.10 -0.37 20.51
N ASN A 38 -2.63 0.86 20.32
CA ASN A 38 -3.42 2.05 20.60
C ASN A 38 -4.46 2.35 19.51
N ASP A 39 -4.25 1.90 18.26
CA ASP A 39 -5.17 2.17 17.15
C ASP A 39 -5.26 0.99 16.15
N HIS A 40 -6.28 0.15 16.34
CA HIS A 40 -6.60 -0.95 15.42
C HIS A 40 -7.08 -0.46 14.04
N SER A 41 -7.47 0.81 13.89
CA SER A 41 -7.90 1.38 12.61
C SER A 41 -6.75 1.47 11.60
N GLN A 42 -5.50 1.50 12.08
CA GLN A 42 -4.32 1.56 11.22
C GLN A 42 -4.17 0.33 10.33
N PHE A 43 -4.57 -0.87 10.80
CA PHE A 43 -4.58 -2.07 9.98
C PHE A 43 -5.45 -1.92 8.74
N GLY A 44 -6.67 -1.40 8.92
CA GLY A 44 -7.61 -1.17 7.83
C GLY A 44 -7.19 -0.04 6.88
N LYS A 45 -6.51 0.99 7.40
CA LYS A 45 -5.95 2.08 6.58
C LYS A 45 -4.78 1.60 5.73
N ILE A 46 -3.81 0.90 6.33
CA ILE A 46 -2.62 0.36 5.63
C ILE A 46 -3.03 -0.65 4.55
N LYS A 47 -3.95 -1.58 4.85
CA LYS A 47 -4.45 -2.55 3.85
C LYS A 47 -5.11 -1.86 2.65
N ARG A 48 -5.92 -0.82 2.90
CA ARG A 48 -6.56 -0.04 1.82
C ARG A 48 -5.53 0.72 0.98
N ASP A 49 -4.51 1.29 1.62
CA ASP A 49 -3.45 2.01 0.90
C ASP A 49 -2.62 1.06 0.03
N VAL A 50 -2.27 -0.14 0.53
CA VAL A 50 -1.61 -1.18 -0.28
C VAL A 50 -2.48 -1.62 -1.47
N ALA A 51 -3.78 -1.82 -1.25
CA ALA A 51 -4.69 -2.21 -2.32
C ALA A 51 -4.74 -1.15 -3.44
N ARG A 52 -4.84 0.13 -3.07
CA ARG A 52 -4.84 1.25 -4.03
C ARG A 52 -3.56 1.33 -4.85
N LEU A 53 -2.41 1.14 -4.21
CA LEU A 53 -1.10 1.11 -4.89
C LEU A 53 -1.03 -0.02 -5.93
N LEU A 54 -1.48 -1.22 -5.56
CA LEU A 54 -1.52 -2.38 -6.46
C LEU A 54 -2.53 -2.19 -7.61
N THR A 55 -3.67 -1.55 -7.36
CA THR A 55 -4.66 -1.23 -8.39
C THR A 55 -4.10 -0.27 -9.44
N GLU A 56 -3.37 0.77 -9.04
CA GLU A 56 -2.73 1.70 -9.98
C GLU A 56 -1.63 1.01 -10.80
N GLN A 57 -0.80 0.15 -10.18
CA GLN A 57 0.16 -0.69 -10.91
C GLN A 57 -0.54 -1.57 -11.96
N LYS A 58 -1.63 -2.25 -11.59
CA LYS A 58 -2.37 -3.12 -12.51
C LYS A 58 -3.02 -2.29 -13.63
N THR A 59 -3.56 -1.13 -13.32
CA THR A 59 -4.18 -0.22 -14.31
C THR A 59 -3.16 0.27 -15.34
N ARG A 60 -1.93 0.58 -14.92
CA ARG A 60 -0.82 0.93 -15.82
C ARG A 60 -0.43 -0.25 -16.71
N ALA A 61 -0.32 -1.44 -16.13
CA ALA A 61 -0.01 -2.67 -16.87
C ALA A 61 -1.08 -3.00 -17.92
N THR A 62 -2.37 -2.96 -17.55
CA THR A 62 -3.48 -3.23 -18.48
C THR A 62 -3.55 -2.20 -19.60
N LYS A 63 -3.31 -0.91 -19.31
CA LYS A 63 -3.24 0.13 -20.36
C LYS A 63 -2.12 -0.15 -21.37
N LYS A 64 -0.95 -0.57 -20.89
CA LYS A 64 0.19 -0.95 -21.74
C LYS A 64 -0.11 -2.19 -22.58
N GLU A 65 -0.86 -3.14 -22.02
CA GLU A 65 -1.26 -4.38 -22.70
C GLU A 65 -2.32 -4.14 -23.78
N THR A 66 -3.33 -3.30 -23.52
CA THR A 66 -4.34 -2.91 -24.52
C THR A 66 -3.81 -2.00 -25.64
N ALA A 67 -2.62 -1.42 -25.46
CA ALA A 67 -1.97 -0.58 -26.45
C ALA A 67 -0.98 -1.36 -27.35
N ARG A 68 -0.85 -2.69 -27.14
CA ARG A 68 -0.11 -3.61 -28.00
C ARG A 68 -1.07 -4.30 -28.96
#